data_AF-A0A0T6DR15-F1
#
_entry.id   AF-A0A0T6DR15-F1
#
_cell.length_a   1.000
_cell.length_b   1.000
_cell.length_c   1.000
_cell.angle_alpha   90.00
_cell.angle_beta   90.00
_cell.angle_gamma   90.00
#
_symmetry.space_group_name_H-M   'P 1'
#
loop_
_entity.id
_entity.type
_entity.pdbx_description
1 polymer ?
#
loop_
_entity_poly.entity_id
_entity_poly.type
_entity_poly.pdbx_seq_one_letter_code
_entity_poly.pdbx_strand_id
1 'polypeptide(L)'
;MKNGKVQSVNKGQWDKLVSDNDAYVFTYEWLFAVREKMADNATLWVSGTHHNIFTLGRILPQLGFKILNVITWEKTNPPPNFSCQFFTHSTEFIIWARKHPKVPHYFDYDLMKRLNNDKQMKDV
;
A
#
# COMPACT_ATOMS: atom_id res chain seq x y z
N MET A 1 18.81 12.41 -3.57
CA MET A 1 20.23 12.72 -3.85
C MET A 1 21.08 11.68 -3.13
N LYS A 2 21.95 10.95 -3.83
CA LYS A 2 23.10 10.29 -3.22
C LYS A 2 24.31 11.15 -3.61
N ASN A 3 25.00 11.75 -2.64
CA ASN A 3 26.19 12.58 -2.88
C ASN A 3 25.99 13.78 -3.83
N GLY A 4 24.86 14.49 -3.73
CA GLY A 4 24.64 15.76 -4.45
C GLY A 4 24.39 15.66 -5.97
N LYS A 5 24.28 14.46 -6.55
CA LYS A 5 23.92 14.27 -7.97
C LYS A 5 22.47 13.79 -8.13
N VAL A 6 21.77 14.37 -9.11
CA VAL A 6 20.45 13.90 -9.57
C VAL A 6 20.67 12.56 -10.27
N GLN A 7 20.02 11.52 -9.76
CA GLN A 7 20.10 10.17 -10.33
C GLN A 7 18.73 9.80 -10.88
N SER A 8 18.71 9.20 -12.08
CA SER A 8 17.48 8.64 -12.65
C SER A 8 16.91 7.58 -11.70
N VAL A 9 15.61 7.66 -11.42
CA VAL A 9 14.88 6.67 -10.61
C VAL A 9 14.50 5.49 -11.50
N ASN A 10 15.51 4.81 -12.05
CA ASN A 10 15.31 3.60 -12.83
C ASN A 10 15.51 2.38 -11.91
N LYS A 11 14.42 1.71 -11.54
CA LYS A 11 14.46 0.54 -10.66
C LYS A 11 14.76 -0.78 -11.40
N GLY A 12 14.74 -0.77 -12.74
CA GLY A 12 14.98 -1.93 -13.59
C GLY A 12 13.83 -2.21 -14.55
N GLN A 13 13.96 -3.24 -15.39
CA GLN A 13 12.93 -3.61 -16.38
C GLN A 13 11.65 -4.14 -15.73
N TRP A 14 11.73 -4.70 -14.52
CA TRP A 14 10.59 -5.22 -13.78
C TRP A 14 9.63 -4.13 -13.28
N ASP A 15 10.11 -2.88 -13.14
CA ASP A 15 9.31 -1.72 -12.69
C ASP A 15 8.83 -0.88 -13.89
N LYS A 16 8.89 -1.43 -15.10
CA LYS A 16 8.37 -0.78 -16.31
C LYS A 16 7.05 -1.41 -16.69
N LEU A 17 5.99 -0.62 -16.56
CA LEU A 17 4.67 -0.99 -17.05
C LEU A 17 4.55 -0.59 -18.52
N VAL A 18 3.98 -1.49 -19.32
CA VAL A 18 3.73 -1.25 -20.75
C VAL A 18 2.44 -0.44 -20.92
N SER A 19 1.45 -0.65 -20.05
CA SER A 19 0.22 0.14 -19.97
C SER A 19 -0.46 0.05 -18.59
N ASP A 20 -1.41 0.94 -18.30
CA ASP A 20 -2.26 0.88 -17.10
C ASP A 20 -3.08 -0.42 -17.03
N ASN A 21 -3.50 -0.95 -18.19
CA ASN A 21 -4.23 -2.20 -18.26
C ASN A 21 -3.35 -3.39 -17.88
N ASP A 22 -2.09 -3.42 -18.36
CA ASP A 22 -1.14 -4.47 -17.99
C ASP A 22 -0.86 -4.45 -16.49
N ALA A 23 -0.73 -3.24 -15.90
CA ALA A 23 -0.60 -3.06 -14.47
C ALA A 23 -1.80 -3.61 -13.69
N TYR A 24 -3.02 -3.33 -14.17
CA TYR A 24 -4.25 -3.83 -13.59
C TYR A 24 -4.32 -5.37 -13.66
N VAL A 25 -4.09 -5.96 -14.84
CA VAL A 25 -4.13 -7.42 -15.05
C VAL A 25 -3.10 -8.12 -14.18
N PHE A 26 -1.85 -7.67 -14.23
CA PHE A 26 -0.79 -8.19 -13.38
C PHE A 26 -1.18 -8.12 -11.90
N THR A 27 -1.71 -6.98 -11.46
CA THR A 27 -2.10 -6.78 -10.07
C THR A 27 -3.25 -7.69 -9.64
N TYR A 28 -4.22 -7.88 -10.52
CA TYR A 28 -5.36 -8.76 -10.29
C TYR A 28 -4.91 -10.22 -10.15
N GLU A 29 -4.05 -10.70 -11.05
CA GLU A 29 -3.60 -12.09 -11.08
C GLU A 29 -2.86 -12.49 -9.81
N TRP A 30 -1.89 -11.69 -9.36
CA TRP A 30 -1.14 -12.05 -8.14
C TRP A 30 -2.02 -11.93 -6.89
N LEU A 31 -2.92 -10.95 -6.82
CA LEU A 31 -3.85 -10.82 -5.69
C LEU A 31 -4.85 -11.97 -5.62
N PHE A 32 -5.34 -12.44 -6.77
CA PHE A 32 -6.18 -13.61 -6.87
C PHE A 32 -5.43 -14.86 -6.37
N ALA A 33 -4.21 -15.09 -6.84
CA ALA A 33 -3.39 -16.22 -6.41
C ALA A 33 -3.09 -16.20 -4.90
N VAL A 34 -2.80 -15.03 -4.34
CA VAL A 34 -2.61 -14.85 -2.90
C VAL A 34 -3.90 -15.19 -2.15
N ARG A 35 -5.03 -14.65 -2.59
CA ARG A 35 -6.34 -14.88 -1.96
C ARG A 35 -6.68 -16.36 -1.84
N GLU A 36 -6.42 -17.14 -2.88
CA GLU A 36 -6.67 -18.59 -2.92
C GLU A 36 -5.86 -19.37 -1.87
N LYS A 37 -4.71 -18.82 -1.44
CA LYS A 37 -3.84 -19.45 -0.43
C LYS A 37 -4.04 -18.90 0.98
N MET A 38 -4.82 -17.84 1.15
CA MET A 38 -5.07 -17.23 2.45
C MET A 38 -6.04 -18.08 3.29
N ALA A 39 -5.76 -18.20 4.59
CA ALA A 39 -6.74 -18.69 5.56
C ALA A 39 -7.95 -17.73 5.64
N ASP A 40 -9.11 -18.22 6.10
CA ASP A 40 -10.35 -17.45 6.08
C ASP A 40 -10.35 -16.22 7.01
N ASN A 41 -9.56 -16.30 8.09
CA ASN A 41 -9.35 -15.20 9.04
C ASN A 41 -8.11 -14.34 8.73
N ALA A 42 -7.40 -14.60 7.63
CA ALA A 42 -6.17 -13.90 7.30
C ALA A 42 -6.43 -12.46 6.82
N THR A 43 -5.39 -11.64 6.98
CA THR A 43 -5.34 -10.28 6.45
C THR A 43 -4.21 -10.12 5.46
N LEU A 44 -4.32 -9.09 4.63
CA LEU A 44 -3.39 -8.73 3.59
C LEU A 44 -2.95 -7.28 3.82
N TRP A 45 -1.67 -7.03 3.61
CA TRP A 45 -1.06 -5.70 3.66
C TRP A 45 -0.38 -5.44 2.33
N VAL A 46 -0.77 -4.38 1.63
CA VAL A 46 -0.16 -4.01 0.34
C VAL A 46 0.25 -2.55 0.40
N SER A 47 1.55 -2.28 0.22
CA SER A 47 2.09 -0.93 0.12
C SER A 47 2.08 -0.43 -1.32
N GLY A 48 1.88 0.86 -1.50
CA GLY A 48 1.86 1.50 -2.81
C GLY A 48 2.12 2.99 -2.73
N THR A 49 2.26 3.59 -3.91
CA THR A 49 2.34 5.04 -4.10
C THR A 49 1.01 5.55 -4.67
N HIS A 50 0.87 6.86 -4.82
CA HIS A 50 -0.30 7.43 -5.48
C HIS A 50 -0.55 6.88 -6.90
N HIS A 51 0.48 6.38 -7.60
CA HIS A 51 0.34 5.83 -8.96
C HIS A 51 -0.42 4.50 -9.02
N ASN A 52 -0.36 3.68 -7.96
CA ASN A 52 -0.92 2.31 -8.00
C ASN A 52 -1.95 2.02 -6.90
N ILE A 53 -1.99 2.82 -5.83
CA ILE A 53 -2.86 2.56 -4.69
C ILE A 53 -4.35 2.58 -5.06
N PHE A 54 -4.74 3.40 -6.04
CA PHE A 54 -6.13 3.46 -6.52
C PHE A 54 -6.52 2.22 -7.32
N THR A 55 -5.59 1.66 -8.09
CA THR A 55 -5.77 0.37 -8.78
C THR A 55 -6.00 -0.75 -7.77
N LEU A 56 -5.23 -0.79 -6.68
CA LEU A 56 -5.45 -1.73 -5.57
C LEU A 56 -6.82 -1.51 -4.90
N GLY A 57 -7.20 -0.25 -4.68
CA GLY A 57 -8.49 0.12 -4.12
C GLY A 57 -9.68 -0.37 -4.95
N ARG A 58 -9.51 -0.53 -6.27
CA ARG A 58 -10.51 -1.12 -7.16
C ARG A 58 -10.48 -2.65 -7.15
N ILE A 59 -9.29 -3.25 -7.25
CA ILE A 59 -9.13 -4.71 -7.41
C ILE A 59 -9.50 -5.47 -6.13
N LEU A 60 -9.13 -4.96 -4.95
CA LEU A 60 -9.37 -5.66 -3.69
C LEU A 60 -10.87 -5.94 -3.43
N PRO A 61 -11.79 -4.96 -3.55
CA PRO A 61 -13.22 -5.23 -3.46
C PRO A 61 -13.75 -6.18 -4.54
N GLN A 62 -13.24 -6.10 -5.78
CA GLN A 62 -13.64 -7.01 -6.86
C GLN A 62 -13.28 -8.47 -6.54
N LEU A 63 -12.14 -8.70 -5.89
CA LEU A 63 -11.72 -10.00 -5.39
C LEU A 63 -12.44 -10.40 -4.08
N GLY A 64 -13.32 -9.56 -3.54
CA GLY A 64 -14.10 -9.86 -2.33
C GLY A 64 -13.35 -9.63 -1.02
N PHE A 65 -12.22 -8.91 -1.03
CA PHE A 65 -11.59 -8.42 0.19
C PHE A 65 -12.42 -7.29 0.82
N LYS A 66 -12.38 -7.18 2.15
CA LYS A 66 -12.86 -5.98 2.84
C LYS A 66 -11.65 -5.15 3.29
N ILE A 67 -11.52 -3.95 2.74
CA ILE A 67 -10.54 -2.96 3.22
C ILE A 67 -10.94 -2.51 4.63
N LEU A 68 -9.95 -2.50 5.53
CA LEU A 68 -10.10 -2.10 6.92
C LEU A 68 -9.59 -0.67 7.12
N ASN A 69 -8.36 -0.41 6.68
CA ASN A 69 -7.71 0.90 6.76
C ASN A 69 -6.82 1.14 5.54
N VAL A 70 -6.62 2.40 5.22
CA VAL A 70 -5.52 2.87 4.36
C VAL A 70 -4.59 3.68 5.25
N ILE A 71 -3.42 3.14 5.53
CA ILE A 71 -2.43 3.74 6.43
C ILE A 71 -1.48 4.59 5.61
N THR A 72 -1.24 5.81 6.06
CA THR A 72 -0.30 6.75 5.46
C THR A 72 1.07 6.54 6.09
N TRP A 73 2.05 6.17 5.26
CA TRP A 73 3.45 6.14 5.66
C TRP A 73 4.12 7.45 5.31
N GLU A 74 4.32 8.31 6.30
CA GLU A 74 5.07 9.56 6.15
C GLU A 74 6.59 9.30 6.17
N LYS A 75 7.27 9.72 5.10
CA LYS A 75 8.72 9.61 4.97
C LYS A 75 9.38 10.75 5.73
N THR A 76 10.27 10.42 6.66
CA THR A 76 11.02 11.41 7.45
C THR A 76 11.99 12.25 6.62
N ASN A 77 12.46 11.73 5.48
CA ASN A 77 13.38 12.45 4.58
C ASN A 77 13.04 12.19 3.10
N PRO A 78 11.97 12.81 2.57
CA PRO A 78 11.54 12.59 1.21
C PRO A 78 12.49 13.26 0.21
N PRO A 79 12.69 12.70 -0.99
CA PRO A 79 13.46 13.36 -2.04
C PRO A 79 12.84 14.73 -2.38
N PRO A 80 13.65 15.80 -2.50
CA PRO A 80 13.11 17.12 -2.83
C PRO A 80 12.49 17.11 -4.23
N ASN A 81 11.37 17.83 -4.39
CA ASN A 81 10.78 18.04 -5.71
C ASN A 81 11.57 19.11 -6.48
N PHE A 82 12.22 18.71 -7.57
CA PHE A 82 13.02 19.60 -8.42
C PHE A 82 12.20 20.35 -9.48
N SER A 83 10.97 19.90 -9.79
CA SER A 83 10.15 20.56 -10.80
C SER A 83 9.52 21.87 -10.29
N CYS A 84 9.41 22.03 -8.97
CA CYS A 84 8.73 23.13 -8.28
C CYS A 84 7.28 23.39 -8.73
N GLN A 85 6.64 22.43 -9.41
CA GLN A 85 5.30 22.57 -9.99
C GLN A 85 4.20 21.94 -9.14
N PHE A 86 4.56 21.08 -8.19
CA PHE A 86 3.62 20.30 -7.38
C PHE A 86 4.26 19.98 -6.01
N PHE A 87 3.47 19.43 -5.10
CA PHE A 87 3.94 19.05 -3.77
C PHE A 87 5.03 17.98 -3.82
N THR A 88 5.91 17.96 -2.82
CA THR A 88 6.87 16.87 -2.62
C THR A 88 6.12 15.60 -2.24
N HIS A 89 6.37 14.51 -2.96
CA HIS A 89 5.83 13.19 -2.60
C HIS A 89 6.51 12.66 -1.33
N SER A 90 5.95 13.02 -0.18
CA SER A 90 6.46 12.61 1.14
C SER A 90 5.77 11.41 1.75
N THR A 91 4.71 10.89 1.11
CA THR A 91 3.90 9.81 1.66
C THR A 91 3.82 8.61 0.72
N GLU A 92 3.69 7.44 1.32
CA GLU A 92 3.22 6.20 0.70
C GLU A 92 1.97 5.70 1.43
N PHE A 93 1.28 4.74 0.85
CA PHE A 93 0.03 4.22 1.38
C PHE A 93 0.12 2.72 1.56
N ILE A 94 -0.46 2.21 2.64
CA ILE A 94 -0.53 0.79 2.94
C ILE A 94 -2.00 0.43 3.13
N ILE A 95 -2.54 -0.41 2.25
CA ILE A 95 -3.90 -0.94 2.40
C ILE A 95 -3.83 -2.18 3.29
N TRP A 96 -4.58 -2.14 4.39
CA TRP A 96 -4.85 -3.31 5.20
C TRP A 96 -6.26 -3.83 4.90
N ALA A 97 -6.37 -5.09 4.50
CA ALA A 97 -7.63 -5.72 4.12
C ALA A 97 -7.76 -7.13 4.70
N ARG A 98 -8.99 -7.57 4.98
CA ARG A 98 -9.29 -8.96 5.37
C ARG A 98 -9.91 -9.75 4.23
N LYS A 99 -9.67 -11.07 4.21
CA LYS A 99 -10.17 -11.97 3.15
C LYS A 99 -11.69 -11.94 3.02
N HIS A 100 -12.43 -12.06 4.12
CA HIS A 100 -13.89 -12.09 4.10
C HIS A 100 -14.52 -10.94 4.90
N PRO A 101 -15.59 -10.28 4.39
CA PRO A 101 -16.24 -9.18 5.09
C PRO A 101 -16.89 -9.55 6.43
N LYS A 102 -17.19 -10.82 6.69
CA LYS A 102 -17.89 -11.28 7.90
C LYS A 102 -17.06 -12.18 8.82
N VAL A 103 -15.86 -12.58 8.39
CA VAL A 103 -14.96 -13.39 9.22
C VAL A 103 -14.11 -12.46 10.10
N PRO A 104 -14.05 -12.67 11.42
CA PRO A 104 -13.14 -11.94 12.29
C PRO A 104 -11.68 -12.17 11.88
N HIS A 105 -10.86 -11.14 12.05
CA HIS A 105 -9.42 -11.22 11.83
C HIS A 105 -8.71 -10.88 13.14
N TYR A 106 -7.44 -11.26 13.24
CA TYR A 106 -6.63 -10.90 14.39
C TYR A 106 -6.14 -9.46 14.29
N PHE A 107 -6.33 -8.68 15.35
CA PHE A 107 -5.77 -7.35 15.52
C PHE A 107 -5.49 -7.12 17.01
N ASP A 108 -4.22 -6.94 17.37
CA ASP A 108 -3.81 -6.71 18.74
C ASP A 108 -4.01 -5.24 19.14
N TYR A 109 -5.26 -4.89 19.47
CA TYR A 109 -5.63 -3.53 19.83
C TYR A 109 -4.89 -3.02 21.07
N ASP A 110 -4.70 -3.88 22.08
CA ASP A 110 -4.03 -3.52 23.32
C ASP A 110 -2.56 -3.20 23.09
N LEU A 111 -1.87 -4.01 22.28
CA LEU A 111 -0.49 -3.73 21.87
C LEU A 111 -0.40 -2.40 21.09
N MET A 112 -1.28 -2.20 20.11
CA MET A 112 -1.27 -0.96 19.31
C MET A 112 -1.52 0.29 20.17
N LYS A 113 -2.39 0.20 21.18
CA LYS A 113 -2.59 1.29 22.14
C LYS A 113 -1.34 1.55 22.97
N ARG A 114 -0.73 0.51 23.54
CA ARG A 114 0.49 0.64 24.35
C ARG A 114 1.63 1.28 23.57
N LEU A 115 1.82 0.88 22.31
CA LEU A 115 2.82 1.47 21.42
C LEU A 115 2.55 2.95 21.10
N ASN A 116 1.32 3.42 21.28
CA ASN A 116 0.90 4.80 21.06
C ASN A 116 0.53 5.52 22.36
N ASN A 117 1.29 5.30 23.44
CA ASN A 117 1.11 5.97 24.74
C ASN A 117 -0.32 5.80 25.31
N ASP A 118 -0.81 4.56 25.26
CA ASP A 118 -2.17 4.15 25.69
C ASP A 118 -3.33 4.83 24.95
N LYS A 119 -3.05 5.47 23.81
CA LYS A 119 -4.05 6.07 22.93
C LYS A 119 -4.26 5.19 21.71
N GLN A 120 -5.47 5.22 21.15
CA GLN A 120 -5.77 4.51 19.91
C GLN A 120 -4.83 4.98 18.78
N MET A 121 -4.17 4.02 18.12
CA MET A 121 -3.29 4.29 16.99
C MET A 121 -4.09 4.87 15.81
N LYS A 122 -3.53 5.89 15.18
CA LYS A 122 -4.08 6.52 13.99
C LYS A 122 -3.44 5.93 12.75
N ASP A 123 -4.10 6.12 11.62
CA ASP A 123 -3.65 5.73 10.30
C ASP A 123 -2.68 6.74 9.66
N VAL A 124 -2.21 7.74 10.43
CA VAL A 124 -1.18 8.72 10.08
C VAL A 124 -0.34 9.06 11.30
#